data_AF-A0A2V6LXY7-F1
#
_entry.id   AF-A0A2V6LXY7-F1
#
_cell.length_a   1.000
_cell.length_b   1.000
_cell.length_c   1.000
_cell.angle_alpha   90.00
_cell.angle_beta   90.00
_cell.angle_gamma   90.00
#
_symmetry.space_group_name_H-M   'P 1'
#
loop_
_entity.id
_entity.type
_entity.pdbx_description
1 polymer ?
#
loop_
_entity_poly.entity_id
_entity_poly.type
_entity_poly.pdbx_seq_one_letter_code
_entity_poly.pdbx_strand_id
1 'polypeptide(L)'
;MTVEEHMVEVMYAPTNKLTVMAMLPIKRIDMDMVMDGFHFTEHSAGVSDLQVLALYTVLGSVTKGHRLIINLGMSFPTGSIDEKNTIMGETFKLEYPMQLGSGTYDFRPGLTYLGESKKWAWGAETRTALRFGRNGSGYRLGNEYELTGWVGYAVTDWVAPSLRVSGRLWGNVHGADPDIDPTVDAEGDPHRQGGRRVDFLVGVNFFVPEGIFKRTRMNVEAGFPIYEDLDGPQLSTRWLLSAGLTYSF
;
A
#
# COMPACT_ATOMS: atom_id res chain seq x y z
N MET A 1 -3.27 -16.67 2.22
CA MET A 1 -3.81 -15.35 2.59
C MET A 1 -4.25 -14.61 1.34
N THR A 2 -5.40 -13.94 1.45
CA THR A 2 -5.96 -13.02 0.46
C THR A 2 -6.17 -11.68 1.16
N VAL A 3 -5.67 -10.61 0.55
CA VAL A 3 -5.86 -9.24 1.03
C VAL A 3 -6.65 -8.48 -0.01
N GLU A 4 -7.82 -8.00 0.38
CA GLU A 4 -8.64 -7.09 -0.40
C GLU A 4 -8.61 -5.71 0.27
N GLU A 5 -8.34 -4.67 -0.51
CA GLU A 5 -8.30 -3.30 -0.02
C GLU A 5 -9.10 -2.38 -0.93
N HIS A 6 -10.01 -1.61 -0.33
CA HIS A 6 -10.69 -0.50 -0.97
C HIS A 6 -10.13 0.81 -0.42
N MET A 7 -9.47 1.58 -1.28
CA MET A 7 -8.92 2.87 -0.90
C MET A 7 -9.86 4.00 -1.34
N VAL A 8 -10.40 4.74 -0.37
CA VAL A 8 -11.18 5.94 -0.63
C VAL A 8 -10.25 7.15 -0.51
N GLU A 9 -10.15 7.94 -1.58
CA GLU A 9 -9.25 9.09 -1.63
C GLU A 9 -10.00 10.38 -1.95
N VAL A 10 -9.64 11.46 -1.26
CA VAL A 10 -10.09 12.82 -1.56
C VAL A 10 -8.86 13.69 -1.75
N MET A 11 -8.77 14.36 -2.90
CA MET A 11 -7.67 15.26 -3.23
C MET A 11 -8.19 16.68 -3.43
N TYR A 12 -7.43 17.66 -2.96
CA TYR A 12 -7.68 19.08 -3.17
C TYR A 12 -6.38 19.81 -3.51
N ALA A 13 -6.38 20.55 -4.61
CA ALA A 13 -5.23 21.33 -5.08
C ALA A 13 -5.50 22.83 -4.87
N PRO A 14 -5.16 23.41 -3.69
CA PRO A 14 -5.35 24.83 -3.44
C PRO A 14 -4.51 25.73 -4.35
N THR A 15 -3.40 25.21 -4.89
CA THR A 15 -2.54 25.91 -5.84
C THR A 15 -2.05 24.95 -6.92
N ASN A 16 -1.47 25.48 -8.01
CA ASN A 16 -0.87 24.67 -9.07
C ASN A 16 0.39 23.89 -8.65
N LYS A 17 0.90 24.09 -7.42
CA LYS A 17 2.09 23.42 -6.91
C LYS A 17 1.83 22.55 -5.68
N LEU A 18 0.70 22.73 -5.00
CA LEU A 18 0.37 22.02 -3.77
C LEU A 18 -0.93 21.25 -3.96
N THR A 19 -0.87 19.96 -3.71
CA THR A 19 -2.04 19.09 -3.59
C THR A 19 -2.03 18.47 -2.21
N VAL A 20 -3.18 18.50 -1.53
CA VAL A 20 -3.39 17.83 -0.25
C VAL A 20 -4.38 16.71 -0.49
N MET A 21 -4.14 15.55 0.08
CA MET A 21 -5.02 14.41 -0.04
C MET A 21 -5.19 13.69 1.29
N ALA A 22 -6.38 13.12 1.48
CA ALA A 22 -6.70 12.21 2.55
C ALA A 22 -7.11 10.87 1.95
N MET A 23 -6.57 9.78 2.49
CA MET A 23 -6.84 8.41 2.06
C MET A 23 -7.32 7.59 3.24
N LEU A 24 -8.42 6.87 3.04
CA LEU A 24 -9.00 5.96 4.01
C LEU A 24 -9.07 4.55 3.41
N PRO A 25 -8.09 3.68 3.74
CA PRO A 25 -8.10 2.29 3.31
C PRO A 25 -9.10 1.48 4.15
N ILE A 26 -9.88 0.65 3.47
CA ILE A 26 -10.78 -0.36 4.07
C ILE A 26 -10.25 -1.71 3.63
N LYS A 27 -9.84 -2.53 4.58
CA LYS A 27 -9.20 -3.82 4.32
C LYS A 27 -10.10 -4.97 4.71
N ARG A 28 -9.95 -6.06 3.98
CA ARG A 28 -10.43 -7.39 4.33
C ARG A 28 -9.27 -8.36 4.12
N ILE A 29 -8.98 -9.14 5.14
CA ILE A 29 -7.89 -10.08 5.16
C ILE A 29 -8.45 -11.44 5.53
N ASP A 30 -8.24 -12.42 4.64
CA ASP A 30 -8.63 -13.80 4.84
C ASP A 30 -7.37 -14.67 4.80
N MET A 31 -7.11 -15.44 5.86
CA MET A 31 -5.93 -16.30 5.97
C MET A 31 -6.36 -17.74 6.25
N ASP A 32 -6.10 -18.65 5.30
CA ASP A 32 -6.29 -20.08 5.50
C ASP A 32 -5.09 -20.66 6.24
N MET A 33 -5.36 -21.35 7.33
CA MET A 33 -4.39 -21.94 8.23
C MET A 33 -4.60 -23.44 8.37
N VAL A 34 -3.49 -24.14 8.63
CA VAL A 34 -3.49 -25.57 8.93
C VAL A 34 -2.67 -25.79 10.19
N MET A 35 -3.33 -26.18 11.28
CA MET A 35 -2.70 -26.50 12.56
C MET A 35 -3.00 -27.94 12.91
N ASP A 36 -1.97 -28.78 13.07
CA ASP A 36 -2.08 -30.21 13.40
C ASP A 36 -3.09 -30.99 12.52
N GLY A 37 -3.21 -30.59 11.24
CA GLY A 37 -4.12 -31.20 10.27
C GLY A 37 -5.57 -30.68 10.30
N PHE A 38 -5.88 -29.75 11.21
CA PHE A 38 -7.15 -29.01 11.22
C PHE A 38 -7.04 -27.78 10.33
N HIS A 39 -8.00 -27.65 9.40
CA HIS A 39 -8.11 -26.49 8.51
C HIS A 39 -9.07 -25.47 9.09
N PHE A 40 -8.62 -24.23 9.19
CA PHE A 40 -9.47 -23.10 9.57
C PHE A 40 -9.09 -21.86 8.78
N THR A 41 -9.98 -20.88 8.79
CA THR A 41 -9.73 -19.60 8.14
C THR A 41 -9.92 -18.49 9.16
N GLU A 42 -8.98 -17.55 9.13
CA GLU A 42 -9.02 -16.34 9.90
C GLU A 42 -9.45 -15.16 9.06
N HIS A 43 -10.18 -14.25 9.71
CA HIS A 43 -10.85 -13.16 9.04
C HIS A 43 -10.67 -11.89 9.86
N SER A 44 -10.18 -10.84 9.22
CA SER A 44 -10.24 -9.48 9.77
C SER A 44 -10.73 -8.51 8.69
N ALA A 45 -11.57 -7.56 9.08
CA ALA A 45 -12.11 -6.59 8.14
C ALA A 45 -12.47 -5.28 8.83
N GLY A 46 -12.12 -4.17 8.20
CA GLY A 46 -12.45 -2.85 8.73
C GLY A 46 -11.61 -1.74 8.15
N VAL A 47 -11.72 -0.58 8.77
CA VAL A 47 -10.99 0.63 8.37
C VAL A 47 -9.55 0.54 8.90
N SER A 48 -8.59 0.82 8.03
CA SER A 48 -7.17 0.91 8.35
C SER A 48 -6.80 2.35 8.72
N ASP A 49 -5.53 2.60 9.01
CA ASP A 49 -5.01 3.91 9.39
C ASP A 49 -5.32 5.00 8.34
N LEU A 50 -5.89 6.13 8.80
CA LEU A 50 -6.13 7.32 8.00
C LEU A 50 -4.79 7.93 7.58
N GLN A 51 -4.65 8.23 6.28
CA GLN A 51 -3.43 8.81 5.75
C GLN A 51 -3.73 10.21 5.21
N VAL A 52 -2.90 11.19 5.59
CA VAL A 52 -2.96 12.55 5.06
C VAL A 52 -1.63 12.86 4.41
N LEU A 53 -1.65 13.22 3.12
CA LEU A 53 -0.47 13.53 2.34
C LEU A 53 -0.56 14.92 1.72
N ALA A 54 0.58 15.59 1.62
CA ALA A 54 0.79 16.81 0.86
C ALA A 54 1.84 16.55 -0.22
N LEU A 55 1.48 16.84 -1.47
CA LEU A 55 2.33 16.74 -2.64
C LEU A 55 2.73 18.15 -3.07
N TYR A 56 4.01 18.46 -3.04
CA TYR A 56 4.55 19.77 -3.41
C TYR A 56 5.46 19.68 -4.63
N THR A 57 5.08 20.33 -5.72
CA THR A 57 5.89 20.41 -6.95
C THR A 57 7.00 21.44 -6.77
N VAL A 58 8.23 20.94 -6.58
CA VAL A 58 9.44 21.76 -6.38
C VAL A 58 9.98 22.27 -7.70
N LEU A 59 10.03 21.39 -8.71
CA LEU A 59 10.55 21.71 -10.04
C LEU A 59 9.57 21.28 -11.11
N GLY A 60 9.56 22.06 -12.19
CA GLY A 60 8.66 21.86 -13.31
C GLY A 60 7.32 22.59 -13.14
N SER A 61 6.47 22.37 -14.11
CA SER A 61 5.09 22.86 -14.15
C SER A 61 4.25 21.74 -14.76
N VAL A 62 2.96 21.68 -14.46
CA VAL A 62 2.00 20.75 -15.10
C VAL A 62 2.08 20.80 -16.63
N THR A 63 2.57 21.91 -17.20
CA THR A 63 2.72 22.17 -18.64
C THR A 63 4.10 21.88 -19.22
N LYS A 64 5.12 21.53 -18.41
CA LYS A 64 6.50 21.30 -18.87
C LYS A 64 6.93 19.88 -18.48
N GLY A 65 7.47 19.15 -19.46
CA GLY A 65 7.62 17.69 -19.46
C GLY A 65 8.49 17.03 -18.38
N HIS A 66 9.02 17.75 -17.39
CA HIS A 66 9.69 17.14 -16.24
C HIS A 66 9.20 17.79 -14.95
N ARG A 67 8.81 16.98 -13.97
CA ARG A 67 8.32 17.41 -12.68
C ARG A 67 9.05 16.68 -11.56
N LEU A 68 9.40 17.43 -10.52
CA LEU A 68 9.89 16.89 -9.25
C LEU A 68 8.91 17.26 -8.15
N ILE A 69 8.39 16.25 -7.49
CA ILE A 69 7.34 16.37 -6.47
C ILE A 69 7.88 15.77 -5.18
N ILE A 70 7.79 16.53 -4.09
CA ILE A 70 8.04 16.02 -2.75
C ILE A 70 6.70 15.62 -2.16
N ASN A 71 6.64 14.41 -1.60
CA ASN A 71 5.47 13.89 -0.91
C ASN A 71 5.77 13.88 0.59
N LEU A 72 4.94 14.53 1.38
CA LEU A 72 5.04 14.51 2.85
C LEU A 72 3.70 14.06 3.41
N GLY A 73 3.71 12.94 4.12
CA GLY A 73 2.50 12.38 4.70
C GLY A 73 2.63 12.01 6.16
N MET A 74 1.48 11.86 6.79
CA MET A 74 1.31 11.28 8.12
C MET A 74 0.22 10.20 8.05
N SER A 75 0.49 9.05 8.66
CA SER A 75 -0.50 8.02 8.97
C SER A 75 -0.95 8.19 10.41
N PHE A 76 -2.25 8.17 10.65
CA PHE A 76 -2.87 8.28 11.95
C PHE A 76 -3.40 6.91 12.37
N PRO A 77 -3.15 6.46 13.62
CA PRO A 77 -3.51 5.12 14.08
C PRO A 77 -5.01 5.01 14.37
N THR A 78 -5.83 5.05 13.32
CA THR A 78 -7.29 4.88 13.39
C THR A 78 -7.71 3.44 13.13
N GLY A 79 -6.83 2.62 12.54
CA GLY A 79 -7.09 1.22 12.31
C GLY A 79 -6.98 0.41 13.61
N SER A 80 -7.76 -0.67 13.68
CA SER A 80 -7.73 -1.59 14.81
C SER A 80 -6.42 -2.38 14.86
N ILE A 81 -5.93 -2.57 16.08
CA ILE A 81 -4.79 -3.46 16.43
C ILE A 81 -5.20 -4.53 17.45
N ASP A 82 -6.51 -4.74 17.61
CA ASP A 82 -7.08 -5.74 18.52
C ASP A 82 -8.04 -6.69 17.78
N GLU A 83 -7.70 -7.01 16.53
CA GLU A 83 -8.46 -8.00 15.75
C GLU A 83 -8.28 -9.38 16.36
N LYS A 84 -9.40 -10.08 16.55
CA LYS A 84 -9.49 -11.38 17.21
C LYS A 84 -10.33 -12.31 16.37
N ASN A 85 -10.02 -13.60 16.45
CA ASN A 85 -10.83 -14.64 15.85
C ASN A 85 -11.20 -15.68 16.91
N THR A 86 -12.31 -16.40 16.69
CA THR A 86 -12.77 -17.45 17.60
C THR A 86 -12.75 -18.78 16.87
N ILE A 87 -11.89 -19.69 17.33
CA ILE A 87 -11.70 -21.00 16.73
C ILE A 87 -11.93 -22.05 17.81
N MET A 88 -12.72 -23.07 17.48
CA MET A 88 -13.06 -24.16 18.39
C MET A 88 -13.57 -23.69 19.78
N GLY A 89 -14.17 -22.49 19.85
CA GLY A 89 -14.73 -21.92 21.08
C GLY A 89 -13.75 -21.07 21.91
N GLU A 90 -12.50 -20.94 21.48
CA GLU A 90 -11.50 -20.06 22.10
C GLU A 90 -11.27 -18.82 21.23
N THR A 91 -11.24 -17.65 21.86
CA THR A 91 -10.95 -16.39 21.18
C THR A 91 -9.50 -16.01 21.44
N PHE A 92 -8.75 -15.84 20.36
CA PHE A 92 -7.36 -15.38 20.41
C PHE A 92 -7.17 -14.16 19.52
N LYS A 93 -6.11 -13.43 19.79
CA LYS A 93 -5.72 -12.25 19.02
C LYS A 93 -4.98 -12.68 17.78
N LEU A 94 -5.36 -12.09 16.64
CA LEU A 94 -4.76 -12.38 15.35
C LEU A 94 -3.33 -11.85 15.25
N GLU A 95 -2.53 -12.44 14.37
CA GLU A 95 -1.12 -12.09 14.15
C GLU A 95 -0.94 -10.69 13.55
N TYR A 96 0.30 -10.20 13.53
CA TYR A 96 0.60 -8.85 13.03
C TYR A 96 0.10 -8.57 11.60
N PRO A 97 0.23 -9.48 10.62
CA PRO A 97 -0.28 -9.25 9.26
C PRO A 97 -1.81 -9.14 9.16
N MET A 98 -2.52 -9.68 10.16
CA MET A 98 -3.98 -9.70 10.21
C MET A 98 -4.55 -8.45 10.91
N GLN A 99 -3.73 -7.63 11.56
CA GLN A 99 -4.16 -6.36 12.16
C GLN A 99 -4.42 -5.30 11.09
N LEU A 100 -5.49 -4.52 11.26
CA LEU A 100 -5.94 -3.56 10.25
C LEU A 100 -5.09 -2.28 10.22
N GLY A 101 -4.61 -1.84 11.38
CA GLY A 101 -3.79 -0.64 11.57
C GLY A 101 -2.39 -0.94 12.08
N SER A 102 -1.52 0.07 12.05
CA SER A 102 -0.18 0.00 12.65
C SER A 102 -0.19 0.28 14.15
N GLY A 103 -1.20 1.01 14.63
CA GLY A 103 -1.27 1.52 16.00
C GLY A 103 -0.24 2.61 16.32
N THR A 104 0.51 3.10 15.33
CA THR A 104 1.50 4.17 15.49
C THR A 104 1.25 5.35 14.58
N TYR A 105 1.85 6.49 14.93
CA TYR A 105 1.96 7.61 14.00
C TYR A 105 3.14 7.35 13.07
N ASP A 106 2.86 7.34 11.77
CA ASP A 106 3.88 7.04 10.76
C ASP A 106 4.13 8.27 9.90
N PHE A 107 5.38 8.72 9.83
CA PHE A 107 5.78 9.76 8.90
C PHE A 107 6.11 9.14 7.55
N ARG A 108 5.53 9.70 6.48
CA ARG A 108 5.62 9.17 5.12
C ARG A 108 6.26 10.16 4.15
N PRO A 109 7.59 10.36 4.20
CA PRO A 109 8.27 11.16 3.19
C PRO A 109 8.45 10.34 1.91
N GLY A 110 8.37 11.03 0.78
CA GLY A 110 8.61 10.47 -0.54
C GLY A 110 9.04 11.53 -1.54
N LEU A 111 9.56 11.05 -2.66
CA LEU A 111 10.04 11.88 -3.76
C LEU A 111 9.65 11.23 -5.07
N THR A 112 9.01 12.01 -5.93
CA THR A 112 8.54 11.56 -7.24
C THR A 112 9.16 12.42 -8.33
N TYR A 113 9.77 11.76 -9.30
CA TYR A 113 10.21 12.37 -10.54
C TYR A 113 9.36 11.85 -11.68
N LEU A 114 8.81 12.75 -12.49
CA LEU A 114 7.92 12.43 -13.60
C LEU A 114 8.40 13.11 -14.87
N GLY A 115 8.57 12.34 -15.93
CA GLY A 115 8.83 12.78 -17.29
C GLY A 115 7.62 12.53 -18.18
N GLU A 116 7.10 13.56 -18.83
CA GLU A 116 5.96 13.51 -19.75
C GLU A 116 6.33 14.15 -21.09
N SER A 117 5.99 13.46 -22.17
CA SER A 117 6.14 13.91 -23.55
C SER A 117 4.85 13.63 -24.31
N LYS A 118 4.82 13.88 -25.63
CA LYS A 118 3.59 13.70 -26.44
C LYS A 118 3.00 12.29 -26.37
N LYS A 119 3.84 11.25 -26.27
CA LYS A 119 3.39 9.85 -26.26
C LYS A 119 3.94 9.02 -25.11
N TRP A 120 4.99 9.49 -24.44
CA TRP A 120 5.62 8.76 -23.34
C TRP A 120 5.41 9.49 -22.04
N ALA A 121 5.03 8.73 -21.02
CA ALA A 121 5.07 9.16 -19.62
C ALA A 121 5.90 8.15 -18.85
N TRP A 122 6.81 8.59 -18.02
CA TRP A 122 7.65 7.71 -17.21
C TRP A 122 7.99 8.40 -15.91
N GLY A 123 8.25 7.62 -14.87
CA GLY A 123 8.57 8.20 -13.59
C GLY A 123 9.27 7.23 -12.67
N ALA A 124 9.80 7.80 -11.61
CA ALA A 124 10.34 7.05 -10.49
C ALA A 124 9.84 7.72 -9.21
N GLU A 125 9.49 6.91 -8.23
CA GLU A 125 9.01 7.35 -6.93
C GLU A 125 9.71 6.54 -5.85
N THR A 126 10.17 7.23 -4.82
CA THR A 126 10.53 6.59 -3.56
C THR A 126 9.53 7.02 -2.48
N ARG A 127 9.08 6.05 -1.69
CA ARG A 127 8.20 6.27 -0.54
C ARG A 127 8.79 5.55 0.65
N THR A 128 8.55 6.10 1.83
CA THR A 128 8.95 5.46 3.08
C THR A 128 7.81 5.56 4.09
N ALA A 129 7.74 4.59 4.99
CA ALA A 129 6.90 4.67 6.18
C ALA A 129 7.83 4.55 7.39
N LEU A 130 8.14 5.70 7.98
CA LEU A 130 8.95 5.80 9.19
C LEU A 130 8.02 5.78 10.38
N ARG A 131 8.01 4.67 11.09
CA ARG A 131 7.11 4.44 12.21
C ARG A 131 7.82 4.86 13.49
N PHE A 132 7.16 5.66 14.32
CA PHE A 132 7.76 6.15 15.57
C PHE A 132 7.00 5.66 16.80
N GLY A 133 7.72 5.49 17.91
CA GLY A 133 7.16 5.08 19.19
C GLY A 133 6.82 3.59 19.28
N ARG A 134 5.80 3.29 20.07
CA ARG A 134 5.15 1.98 20.23
C ARG A 134 3.65 2.21 20.39
N ASN A 135 2.86 1.26 19.93
CA ASN A 135 1.41 1.31 20.06
C ASN A 135 0.95 0.89 21.47
N GLY A 136 -0.36 0.90 21.71
CA GLY A 136 -0.96 0.53 23.00
C GLY A 136 -0.67 -0.91 23.45
N SER A 137 -0.32 -1.80 22.51
CA SER A 137 0.07 -3.19 22.74
C SER A 137 1.57 -3.39 22.97
N GLY A 138 2.38 -2.32 22.97
CA GLY A 138 3.81 -2.41 23.26
C GLY A 138 4.71 -2.82 22.09
N TYR A 139 4.18 -2.89 20.87
CA TYR A 139 4.95 -3.16 19.65
C TYR A 139 4.92 -2.00 18.66
N ARG A 140 5.74 -2.09 17.61
CA ARG A 140 5.71 -1.21 16.44
C ARG A 140 6.12 -2.00 15.21
N LEU A 141 5.36 -1.86 14.12
CA LEU A 141 5.74 -2.43 12.83
C LEU A 141 7.08 -1.88 12.33
N GLY A 142 7.84 -2.68 11.59
CA GLY A 142 9.11 -2.24 11.00
C GLY A 142 8.92 -1.06 10.05
N ASN A 143 9.99 -0.33 9.76
CA ASN A 143 9.92 0.73 8.75
C ASN A 143 9.81 0.11 7.36
N GLU A 144 9.13 0.80 6.45
CA GLU A 144 9.00 0.41 5.05
C GLU A 144 9.71 1.39 4.12
N TYR A 145 10.33 0.85 3.08
CA TYR A 145 10.99 1.59 2.02
C TYR A 145 10.52 1.01 0.69
N GLU A 146 10.03 1.86 -0.19
CA GLU A 146 9.59 1.52 -1.53
C GLU A 146 10.32 2.37 -2.56
N LEU A 147 10.74 1.72 -3.64
CA LEU A 147 11.22 2.36 -4.86
C LEU A 147 10.47 1.78 -6.05
N THR A 148 9.73 2.62 -6.74
CA THR A 148 8.89 2.24 -7.87
C THR A 148 9.29 3.03 -9.10
N GLY A 149 9.42 2.35 -10.23
CA GLY A 149 9.65 2.96 -11.54
C GLY A 149 8.61 2.50 -12.54
N TRP A 150 8.13 3.40 -13.40
CA TRP A 150 7.13 3.07 -14.40
C TRP A 150 7.39 3.78 -15.73
N VAL A 151 6.85 3.19 -16.78
CA VAL A 151 6.78 3.77 -18.12
C VAL A 151 5.44 3.43 -18.75
N GLY A 152 4.85 4.40 -19.43
CA GLY A 152 3.60 4.28 -20.16
C GLY A 152 3.72 4.91 -21.54
N TYR A 153 2.96 4.35 -22.48
CA TYR A 153 2.93 4.79 -23.86
C TYR A 153 1.48 5.06 -24.30
N ALA A 154 1.18 6.29 -24.68
CA ALA A 154 -0.11 6.67 -25.23
C ALA A 154 -0.24 6.14 -26.67
N VAL A 155 -0.97 5.04 -26.80
CA VAL A 155 -1.28 4.41 -28.11
C VAL A 155 -2.33 5.24 -28.82
N THR A 156 -3.34 5.69 -28.07
CA THR A 156 -4.40 6.59 -28.52
C THR A 156 -4.63 7.68 -27.48
N ASP A 157 -5.50 8.65 -27.77
CA ASP A 157 -5.87 9.71 -26.83
C ASP A 157 -6.73 9.20 -25.64
N TRP A 158 -7.11 7.92 -25.65
CA TRP A 158 -7.97 7.30 -24.64
C TRP A 158 -7.38 6.02 -24.02
N VAL A 159 -6.26 5.50 -24.52
CA VAL A 159 -5.57 4.30 -23.98
C VAL A 159 -4.06 4.51 -23.89
N ALA A 160 -3.51 4.25 -22.71
CA ALA A 160 -2.07 4.19 -22.47
C ALA A 160 -1.70 2.93 -21.65
N PRO A 161 -1.20 1.85 -22.28
CA PRO A 161 -0.53 0.77 -21.57
C PRO A 161 0.67 1.27 -20.75
N SER A 162 0.92 0.61 -19.64
CA SER A 162 2.04 0.89 -18.72
C SER A 162 2.72 -0.37 -18.22
N LEU A 163 4.00 -0.24 -17.92
CA LEU A 163 4.82 -1.21 -17.22
C LEU A 163 5.35 -0.57 -15.95
N ARG A 164 5.39 -1.32 -14.85
CA ARG A 164 5.86 -0.85 -13.55
C ARG A 164 6.68 -1.91 -12.86
N VAL A 165 7.76 -1.48 -12.21
CA VAL A 165 8.57 -2.31 -11.31
C VAL A 165 8.54 -1.62 -9.95
N SER A 166 8.24 -2.38 -8.90
CA SER A 166 8.19 -1.88 -7.52
C SER A 166 9.05 -2.76 -6.62
N GLY A 167 10.09 -2.16 -6.05
CA GLY A 167 10.91 -2.79 -5.00
C GLY A 167 10.47 -2.31 -3.63
N ARG A 168 10.20 -3.24 -2.72
CA ARG A 168 9.84 -2.98 -1.33
C ARG A 168 10.80 -3.68 -0.38
N LEU A 169 11.11 -3.00 0.71
CA LEU A 169 11.86 -3.50 1.85
C LEU A 169 11.11 -3.09 3.11
N TRP A 170 10.81 -4.04 3.99
CA TRP A 170 10.17 -3.78 5.26
C TRP A 170 10.90 -4.49 6.39
N GLY A 171 10.96 -3.84 7.55
CA GLY A 171 11.63 -4.38 8.73
C GLY A 171 10.73 -5.31 9.55
N ASN A 172 11.38 -6.08 10.41
CA ASN A 172 10.74 -6.82 11.48
C ASN A 172 10.01 -5.91 12.48
N VAL A 173 9.06 -6.48 13.21
CA VAL A 173 8.36 -5.80 14.31
C VAL A 173 9.34 -5.56 15.46
N HIS A 174 9.24 -4.38 16.08
CA HIS A 174 10.01 -4.02 17.27
C HIS A 174 9.13 -4.10 18.51
N GLY A 175 9.56 -4.87 19.51
CA GLY A 175 8.73 -5.20 20.67
C GLY A 175 7.90 -6.45 20.40
N ALA A 176 6.85 -6.66 21.19
CA ALA A 176 5.90 -7.74 21.00
C ALA A 176 4.58 -7.35 21.64
N ASP A 177 3.46 -7.79 21.05
CA ASP A 177 2.19 -7.84 21.73
C ASP A 177 2.19 -9.07 22.66
N PRO A 178 2.00 -8.93 23.99
CA PRO A 178 1.95 -10.06 24.90
C PRO A 178 0.76 -11.00 24.66
N ASP A 179 -0.27 -10.55 23.96
CA ASP A 179 -1.47 -11.33 23.66
C ASP A 179 -1.35 -12.14 22.36
N ILE A 180 -0.25 -11.98 21.60
CA ILE A 180 0.06 -12.77 20.39
C ILE A 180 1.11 -13.83 20.75
N ASP A 181 0.74 -15.11 20.64
CA ASP A 181 1.63 -16.23 20.93
C ASP A 181 2.36 -16.70 19.65
N PRO A 182 3.68 -16.46 19.51
CA PRO A 182 4.45 -16.84 18.33
C PRO A 182 4.73 -18.35 18.23
N THR A 183 4.33 -19.14 19.23
CA THR A 183 4.48 -20.61 19.20
C THR A 183 3.31 -21.30 18.50
N VAL A 184 2.17 -20.60 18.38
CA VAL A 184 0.97 -21.08 17.69
C VAL A 184 1.09 -20.83 16.18
N ASP A 185 1.52 -19.62 15.79
CA ASP A 185 1.79 -19.25 14.41
C ASP A 185 3.12 -18.49 14.28
N ALA A 186 3.89 -18.85 13.27
CA ALA A 186 5.11 -18.15 12.89
C ALA A 186 4.88 -16.72 12.42
N GLU A 187 3.70 -16.41 11.85
CA GLU A 187 3.30 -15.04 11.49
C GLU A 187 3.07 -14.16 12.75
N GLY A 188 2.93 -14.76 13.93
CA GLY A 188 2.90 -14.07 15.22
C GLY A 188 4.28 -13.69 15.77
N ASP A 189 5.38 -14.19 15.17
CA ASP A 189 6.74 -13.91 15.64
C ASP A 189 7.20 -12.52 15.17
N PRO A 190 7.44 -11.55 16.08
CA PRO A 190 7.82 -10.20 15.70
C PRO A 190 9.17 -10.13 14.96
N HIS A 191 10.05 -11.12 15.14
CA HIS A 191 11.35 -11.20 14.49
C HIS A 191 11.31 -11.85 13.11
N ARG A 192 10.13 -12.28 12.65
CA ARG A 192 9.92 -12.95 11.37
C ARG A 192 8.89 -12.29 10.48
N GLN A 193 8.78 -10.96 10.58
CA GLN A 193 7.83 -10.13 9.84
C GLN A 193 8.48 -9.31 8.72
N GLY A 194 9.80 -9.26 8.66
CA GLY A 194 10.58 -8.47 7.71
C GLY A 194 10.73 -9.16 6.37
N GLY A 195 11.11 -8.41 5.36
CA GLY A 195 11.34 -8.97 4.04
C GLY A 195 11.59 -7.93 2.97
N ARG A 196 11.87 -8.43 1.78
CA ARG A 196 12.05 -7.64 0.57
C ARG A 196 11.39 -8.32 -0.61
N ARG A 197 10.81 -7.51 -1.49
CA ARG A 197 10.11 -8.00 -2.66
C ARG A 197 10.26 -7.06 -3.84
N VAL A 198 10.35 -7.64 -5.03
CA VAL A 198 10.28 -6.90 -6.28
C VAL A 198 9.10 -7.42 -7.08
N ASP A 199 8.17 -6.52 -7.38
CA ASP A 199 6.96 -6.77 -8.14
C ASP A 199 7.10 -6.23 -9.57
N PHE A 200 6.69 -7.02 -10.56
CA PHE A 200 6.53 -6.57 -11.94
C PHE A 200 5.05 -6.48 -12.27
N LEU A 201 4.63 -5.34 -12.82
CA LEU A 201 3.23 -5.07 -13.11
C LEU A 201 3.05 -4.52 -14.54
N VAL A 202 1.93 -4.90 -15.13
CA VAL A 202 1.45 -4.46 -16.44
C VAL A 202 0.08 -3.87 -16.25
N GLY A 203 -0.15 -2.67 -16.77
CA GLY A 203 -1.41 -1.98 -16.64
C GLY A 203 -1.85 -1.28 -17.90
N VAL A 204 -3.09 -0.83 -17.89
CA VAL A 204 -3.68 0.00 -18.93
C VAL A 204 -4.40 1.16 -18.27
N ASN A 205 -4.06 2.36 -18.69
CA ASN A 205 -4.73 3.58 -18.29
C ASN A 205 -5.71 4.00 -19.39
N PHE A 206 -6.95 4.24 -19.00
CA PHE A 206 -8.01 4.74 -19.85
C PHE A 206 -8.31 6.19 -19.49
N PHE A 207 -8.37 7.03 -20.51
CA PHE A 207 -8.75 8.43 -20.40
C PHE A 207 -10.02 8.63 -21.19
N VAL A 208 -10.99 9.38 -20.65
CA VAL A 208 -12.18 9.77 -21.40
C VAL A 208 -11.93 11.15 -22.02
N PRO A 209 -11.72 11.27 -23.35
CA PRO A 209 -11.32 12.54 -23.97
C PRO A 209 -12.49 13.53 -24.15
N GLU A 210 -13.73 13.04 -24.29
CA GLU A 210 -14.92 13.85 -24.63
C GLU A 210 -16.20 13.38 -23.90
N GLY A 211 -17.17 14.28 -23.75
CA GLY A 211 -18.47 14.01 -23.12
C GLY A 211 -18.55 14.35 -21.62
N ILE A 212 -19.66 13.96 -20.98
CA ILE A 212 -19.94 14.23 -19.55
C ILE A 212 -18.92 13.59 -18.58
N PHE A 213 -18.16 12.60 -19.06
CA PHE A 213 -17.15 11.87 -18.27
C PHE A 213 -15.71 12.30 -18.56
N LYS A 214 -15.47 13.42 -19.26
CA LYS A 214 -14.15 13.89 -19.73
C LYS A 214 -13.05 14.02 -18.66
N ARG A 215 -13.41 14.00 -17.38
CA ARG A 215 -12.50 14.13 -16.23
C ARG A 215 -12.32 12.82 -15.45
N THR A 216 -12.74 11.71 -16.04
CA THR A 216 -12.62 10.37 -15.47
C THR A 216 -11.38 9.69 -16.01
N ARG A 217 -10.60 9.10 -15.11
CA ARG A 217 -9.48 8.23 -15.42
C ARG A 217 -9.74 6.88 -14.78
N MET A 218 -9.52 5.82 -15.54
CA MET A 218 -9.58 4.46 -15.04
C MET A 218 -8.25 3.79 -15.28
N ASN A 219 -7.72 3.08 -14.28
CA ASN A 219 -6.55 2.25 -14.43
C ASN A 219 -6.89 0.82 -14.02
N VAL A 220 -6.32 -0.14 -14.74
CA VAL A 220 -6.33 -1.54 -14.35
C VAL A 220 -4.91 -2.03 -14.47
N GLU A 221 -4.38 -2.64 -13.42
CA GLU A 221 -3.02 -3.15 -13.39
C GLU A 221 -2.99 -4.52 -12.73
N ALA A 222 -2.28 -5.45 -13.34
CA ALA A 222 -2.05 -6.79 -12.81
C ALA A 222 -0.54 -7.06 -12.78
N GLY A 223 -0.10 -7.82 -11.79
CA GLY A 223 1.32 -8.10 -11.61
C GLY A 223 1.59 -9.33 -10.78
N PHE A 224 2.87 -9.63 -10.62
CA PHE A 224 3.36 -10.74 -9.82
C PHE A 224 4.75 -10.41 -9.28
N PRO A 225 5.15 -10.98 -8.13
CA PRO A 225 6.50 -10.84 -7.64
C PRO A 225 7.48 -11.61 -8.51
N ILE A 226 8.55 -10.94 -8.91
CA ILE A 226 9.68 -11.53 -9.65
C ILE A 226 10.82 -11.94 -8.72
N TYR A 227 10.85 -11.37 -7.51
CA TYR A 227 11.80 -11.71 -6.45
C TYR A 227 11.13 -11.49 -5.10
N GLU A 228 11.26 -12.44 -4.18
CA GLU A 228 10.76 -12.33 -2.82
C GLU A 228 11.72 -13.05 -1.87
N ASP A 229 12.07 -12.40 -0.77
CA ASP A 229 12.95 -12.91 0.27
C ASP A 229 12.43 -12.42 1.62
N LEU A 230 11.96 -13.35 2.43
CA LEU A 230 11.20 -13.11 3.66
C LEU A 230 12.02 -13.59 4.87
N ASP A 231 11.94 -12.87 5.97
CA ASP A 231 12.61 -13.22 7.23
C ASP A 231 11.85 -14.38 7.91
N GLY A 232 11.86 -15.58 7.35
CA GLY A 232 11.24 -16.76 7.94
C GLY A 232 9.98 -17.26 7.23
N PRO A 233 9.20 -18.14 7.88
CA PRO A 233 7.97 -18.66 7.31
C PRO A 233 6.93 -17.53 7.29
N GLN A 234 6.76 -16.95 6.11
CA GLN A 234 5.75 -15.95 5.82
C GLN A 234 4.99 -16.33 4.55
N LEU A 235 3.76 -15.84 4.41
CA LEU A 235 2.93 -16.10 3.25
C LEU A 235 3.41 -15.32 2.02
N SER A 236 3.97 -16.07 1.07
CA SER A 236 4.42 -15.55 -0.22
C SER A 236 3.26 -15.00 -1.06
N THR A 237 3.48 -13.86 -1.71
CA THR A 237 2.48 -13.29 -2.62
C THR A 237 2.55 -13.96 -3.99
N ARG A 238 1.40 -14.31 -4.57
CA ARG A 238 1.34 -14.99 -5.87
C ARG A 238 1.08 -14.03 -7.03
N TRP A 239 0.16 -13.08 -6.84
CA TRP A 239 -0.23 -12.12 -7.84
C TRP A 239 -0.82 -10.87 -7.17
N LEU A 240 -0.85 -9.78 -7.92
CA LEU A 240 -1.44 -8.52 -7.53
C LEU A 240 -2.41 -8.09 -8.63
N LEU A 241 -3.56 -7.55 -8.23
CA LEU A 241 -4.50 -6.91 -9.13
C LEU A 241 -4.97 -5.62 -8.48
N SER A 242 -5.06 -4.57 -9.28
CA SER A 242 -5.61 -3.29 -8.85
C SER A 242 -6.45 -2.71 -9.97
N ALA A 243 -7.52 -2.03 -9.56
CA ALA A 243 -8.31 -1.20 -10.44
C ALA A 243 -8.64 0.09 -9.68
N GLY A 244 -8.52 1.22 -10.35
CA GLY A 244 -8.79 2.52 -9.77
C GLY A 244 -9.62 3.37 -10.70
N LEU A 245 -10.42 4.23 -10.09
CA LEU A 245 -11.26 5.20 -10.76
C LEU A 245 -11.04 6.56 -10.11
N THR A 246 -10.55 7.52 -10.87
CA THR A 246 -10.37 8.89 -10.40
C THR A 246 -11.25 9.82 -11.20
N TYR A 247 -12.05 10.62 -10.51
CA TYR A 247 -12.85 11.68 -11.11
C TYR A 247 -12.35 13.04 -10.63
N SER A 248 -11.99 13.93 -11.56
CA SER A 248 -11.57 15.30 -11.24
C SER A 248 -12.75 16.27 -11.41
N PHE A 249 -13.02 17.08 -10.39
CA PHE A 249 -14.08 18.11 -10.40
C PHE A 249 -13.55 19.51 -10.72
#